data_AF-A0A166ADD9-F1
#
_entry.id   AF-A0A166ADD9-F1
#
_cell.length_a   1.000
_cell.length_b   1.000
_cell.length_c   1.000
_cell.angle_alpha   90.00
_cell.angle_beta   90.00
_cell.angle_gamma   90.00
#
_symmetry.space_group_name_H-M   'P 1'
#
loop_
_entity.id
_entity.type
_entity.pdbx_description
1 polymer ?
#
loop_
_entity_poly.entity_id
_entity_poly.type
_entity_poly.pdbx_seq_one_letter_code
_entity_poly.pdbx_strand_id
1 'polypeptide(L)'
;MPDCAQCEKDVNTAKLCSGCKEVYYCGKECQRKHWGTHKSQCQRTYRAVGIDILDGLGTQSATHVRIDSKDLIWREGSLSPISVKVGFPVLGLSVKQGDSRIRVATRRVDAATNAKQDAMTYSILAEMMARPQDSKSLKGWRKTTKAYFVRRDRQDLNVAQFECLWTYICNVINPGPGAPPPSISSDDFRDFCEWVKSSNLQLGVGVIGLAKYTEFTNLSLPFS
;
A
#
# COMPACT_ATOMS: atom_id res chain seq x y z
N MET A 1 -3.55 4.76 34.10
CA MET A 1 -3.91 5.85 33.16
C MET A 1 -2.86 5.84 32.05
N PRO A 2 -2.86 6.70 31.01
CA PRO A 2 -1.70 6.73 30.13
C PRO A 2 -0.50 7.35 30.87
N ASP A 3 0.67 6.72 30.73
CA ASP A 3 1.92 7.23 31.31
C ASP A 3 2.55 8.31 30.43
N CYS A 4 3.22 9.26 31.07
CA CYS A 4 3.99 10.27 30.38
C CYS A 4 5.26 9.66 29.76
N ALA A 5 5.43 9.80 28.44
CA ALA A 5 6.59 9.26 27.72
C ALA A 5 7.96 9.90 28.10
N GLN A 6 7.99 10.89 28.99
CA GLN A 6 9.22 11.52 29.47
C GLN A 6 9.55 11.23 30.93
N CYS A 7 8.54 11.11 31.79
CA CYS A 7 8.73 11.01 33.23
C CYS A 7 8.03 9.81 33.85
N GLU A 8 7.34 9.00 33.03
CA GLU A 8 6.75 7.71 33.38
C GLU A 8 5.70 7.78 34.50
N LYS A 9 5.23 8.99 34.82
CA LYS A 9 4.14 9.20 35.77
C LYS A 9 2.81 9.02 35.05
N ASP A 10 1.90 8.34 35.73
CA ASP A 10 0.47 8.33 35.41
C ASP A 10 -0.06 9.76 35.28
N VAL A 11 -0.84 10.01 34.24
CA VAL A 11 -1.39 11.35 34.00
C VAL A 11 -2.91 11.32 33.92
N ASN A 12 -3.57 12.00 34.86
CA ASN A 12 -5.03 12.15 34.84
C ASN A 12 -5.54 12.94 33.63
N THR A 13 -4.75 13.91 33.18
CA THR A 13 -5.03 14.77 32.01
C THR A 13 -3.80 14.85 31.11
N ALA A 14 -3.48 13.74 30.45
CA ALA A 14 -2.39 13.70 29.50
C ALA A 14 -2.67 14.55 28.24
N LYS A 15 -1.63 15.25 27.76
CA LYS A 15 -1.63 15.86 26.43
C LYS A 15 -0.94 14.94 25.45
N LEU A 16 -1.64 14.57 24.39
CA LEU A 16 -1.08 13.83 23.27
C LEU A 16 -0.05 14.69 22.52
N CYS A 17 0.98 14.04 21.98
CA CYS A 17 1.80 14.64 20.95
C CYS A 17 0.89 15.12 19.82
N SER A 18 0.85 16.42 19.55
CA SER A 18 0.05 16.99 18.46
C SER A 18 0.54 16.57 17.05
N GLY A 19 1.60 15.76 16.97
CA GLY A 19 2.15 15.22 15.74
C GLY A 19 1.64 13.83 15.41
N CYS A 20 2.20 12.82 16.08
CA CYS A 20 1.80 11.43 15.88
C CYS A 20 0.50 11.07 16.61
N LYS A 21 0.12 11.79 17.68
CA LYS A 21 -0.99 11.44 18.58
C LYS A 21 -0.86 10.04 19.23
N GLU A 22 0.34 9.47 19.28
CA GLU A 22 0.58 8.13 19.86
C GLU A 22 1.15 8.18 21.28
N VAL A 23 1.86 9.24 21.65
CA VAL A 23 2.52 9.36 22.95
C VAL A 23 1.92 10.48 23.78
N TYR A 24 1.86 10.23 25.10
CA TYR A 24 1.24 11.09 26.10
C TYR A 24 2.29 11.86 26.91
N TYR A 25 1.94 13.07 27.32
CA TYR A 25 2.78 13.92 28.15
C TYR A 25 1.98 14.61 29.25
N CYS A 26 2.58 14.80 30.43
CA CYS A 26 2.00 15.67 31.46
C CYS A 26 1.81 17.11 30.98
N GLY A 27 2.67 17.57 30.06
CA GLY A 27 2.63 18.93 29.53
C GLY A 27 3.71 19.21 28.50
N LYS A 28 3.76 20.45 28.01
CA LYS A 28 4.70 20.90 26.98
C LYS A 28 6.16 20.72 27.40
N GLU A 29 6.47 20.80 28.69
CA GLU A 29 7.84 20.60 29.18
C GLU A 29 8.33 19.16 28.99
N CYS A 30 7.49 18.18 29.36
CA CYS A 30 7.79 16.77 29.15
C CYS A 30 7.92 16.45 27.65
N GLN A 31 7.04 17.00 26.82
CA GLN A 31 7.14 16.89 25.37
C GLN A 31 8.46 17.45 24.82
N ARG A 32 8.91 18.63 25.30
CA ARG A 32 10.15 19.27 24.85
C ARG A 32 11.39 18.47 25.26
N LYS A 33 11.41 17.92 26.47
CA LYS A 33 12.49 17.05 26.95
C LYS A 33 12.57 15.75 26.16
N HIS A 34 11.41 15.14 25.86
CA HIS A 34 11.35 13.91 25.08
C HIS A 34 11.62 14.14 23.58
N TRP A 35 11.53 15.38 23.10
CA TRP A 35 11.57 15.69 21.67
C TRP A 35 12.86 15.20 20.99
N GLY A 36 14.00 15.21 21.66
CA GLY A 36 15.28 14.77 21.07
C GLY A 36 15.23 13.31 20.58
N THR A 37 14.67 12.41 21.39
CA THR A 37 14.52 10.98 21.06
C THR A 37 13.23 10.70 20.32
N HIS A 38 12.16 11.42 20.65
CA HIS A 38 10.86 11.25 20.01
C HIS A 38 10.86 11.70 18.55
N LYS A 39 11.62 12.73 18.17
CA LYS A 39 11.52 13.37 16.84
C LYS A 39 11.68 12.38 15.68
N SER A 40 12.60 11.42 15.77
CA SER A 40 12.82 10.41 14.73
C SER A 40 11.70 9.36 14.65
N GLN A 41 11.00 9.14 15.76
CA GLN A 41 9.88 8.20 15.88
C GLN A 41 8.52 8.89 15.74
N CYS A 42 8.49 10.22 15.83
CA CYS A 42 7.29 11.02 15.75
C CYS A 42 6.76 10.93 14.32
N GLN A 43 5.76 10.07 14.11
CA GLN A 43 5.06 9.85 12.84
C GLN A 43 4.30 11.10 12.30
N ARG A 44 4.66 12.30 12.75
CA ARG A 44 4.16 13.57 12.23
C ARG A 44 4.50 13.78 10.75
N THR A 45 5.50 13.05 10.22
CA THR A 45 5.92 13.08 8.82
C THR A 45 5.28 11.98 7.98
N TYR A 46 5.11 10.76 8.49
CA TYR A 46 4.57 9.64 7.71
C TYR A 46 3.08 9.47 7.96
N ARG A 47 2.26 9.49 6.91
CA ARG A 47 0.81 9.34 7.05
C ARG A 47 0.28 7.98 6.66
N ALA A 48 1.06 7.18 5.95
CA ALA A 48 0.72 5.82 5.58
C ALA A 48 1.97 5.04 5.18
N VAL A 49 1.93 3.73 5.36
CA VAL A 49 2.71 2.77 4.59
C VAL A 49 2.04 2.58 3.23
N GLY A 50 2.83 2.72 2.17
CA GLY A 50 2.45 2.41 0.79
C GLY A 50 3.34 1.31 0.20
N ILE A 51 3.17 1.08 -1.09
CA ILE A 51 3.92 0.09 -1.87
C ILE A 51 4.72 0.80 -2.97
N ASP A 52 6.04 0.58 -3.01
CA ASP A 52 6.89 0.89 -4.17
C ASP A 52 6.89 -0.34 -5.09
N ILE A 53 6.62 -0.12 -6.38
CA ILE A 53 6.68 -1.14 -7.43
C ILE A 53 7.65 -0.66 -8.51
N LEU A 54 8.69 -1.46 -8.76
CA LEU A 54 9.57 -1.32 -9.91
C LEU A 54 9.23 -2.41 -10.94
N ASP A 55 8.54 -2.01 -12.00
CA ASP A 55 8.14 -2.88 -13.10
C ASP A 55 9.34 -3.14 -14.03
N GLY A 56 9.52 -4.40 -14.45
CA GLY A 56 10.70 -4.89 -15.17
C GLY A 56 11.65 -5.79 -14.35
N LEU A 57 11.42 -5.94 -13.05
CA LEU A 57 12.07 -6.95 -12.20
C LEU A 57 11.11 -8.11 -11.82
N GLY A 58 9.92 -8.13 -12.43
CA GLY A 58 8.87 -9.11 -12.15
C GLY A 58 8.16 -8.89 -10.81
N THR A 59 7.42 -9.91 -10.38
CA THR A 59 6.59 -9.93 -9.15
C THR A 59 7.38 -9.65 -7.87
N GLN A 60 8.71 -9.79 -7.84
CA GLN A 60 9.49 -9.64 -6.61
C GLN A 60 9.75 -8.20 -6.13
N SER A 61 9.17 -7.18 -6.78
CA SER A 61 9.53 -5.77 -6.54
C SER A 61 8.51 -4.93 -5.76
N ALA A 62 7.47 -5.54 -5.19
CA ALA A 62 6.57 -4.87 -4.27
C ALA A 62 7.20 -4.75 -2.89
N THR A 63 7.48 -3.51 -2.46
CA THR A 63 8.11 -3.26 -1.15
C THR A 63 7.37 -2.18 -0.37
N HIS A 64 7.29 -2.35 0.96
CA HIS A 64 6.72 -1.33 1.83
C HIS A 64 7.57 -0.07 1.81
N VAL A 65 6.90 1.07 1.77
CA VAL A 65 7.54 2.38 1.80
C VAL A 65 6.76 3.32 2.69
N ARG A 66 7.46 4.15 3.46
CA ARG A 66 6.83 5.20 4.24
C ARG A 66 6.56 6.42 3.35
N ILE A 67 5.32 6.89 3.33
CA ILE A 67 4.89 8.03 2.52
C ILE A 67 4.64 9.23 3.42
N ASP A 68 5.28 10.36 3.10
CA ASP A 68 5.09 11.60 3.84
C ASP A 68 3.69 12.15 3.59
N SER A 69 3.08 12.72 4.63
CA SER A 69 1.81 13.44 4.59
C SER A 69 1.67 14.52 3.50
N LYS A 70 2.80 15.02 3.00
CA LYS A 70 2.93 16.09 1.99
C LYS A 70 3.40 15.58 0.64
N ASP A 71 3.67 14.27 0.48
CA ASP A 71 4.09 13.70 -0.80
C ASP A 71 3.07 13.97 -1.91
N LEU A 72 3.57 14.09 -3.14
CA LEU A 72 2.76 14.43 -4.31
C LEU A 72 1.66 13.40 -4.57
N ILE A 73 1.83 12.14 -4.16
CA ILE A 73 0.83 11.09 -4.34
C ILE A 73 -0.54 11.45 -3.76
N TRP A 74 -0.60 12.26 -2.70
CA TRP A 74 -1.87 12.68 -2.10
C TRP A 74 -2.64 13.71 -2.93
N ARG A 75 -1.95 14.44 -3.82
CA ARG A 75 -2.49 15.54 -4.65
C ARG A 75 -2.58 15.18 -6.13
N GLU A 76 -1.59 14.45 -6.63
CA GLU A 76 -1.39 14.11 -8.05
C GLU A 76 -1.61 12.61 -8.33
N GLY A 77 -1.76 11.78 -7.28
CA GLY A 77 -2.06 10.37 -7.44
C GLY A 77 -3.40 10.14 -8.14
N SER A 78 -3.41 9.18 -9.06
CA SER A 78 -4.63 8.74 -9.75
C SER A 78 -5.29 7.61 -8.96
N LEU A 79 -6.62 7.64 -8.80
CA LEU A 79 -7.33 6.53 -8.19
C LEU A 79 -7.36 5.31 -9.13
N SER A 80 -7.08 4.13 -8.59
CA SER A 80 -7.28 2.87 -9.30
C SER A 80 -8.79 2.65 -9.53
N PRO A 81 -9.27 2.55 -10.79
CA PRO A 81 -10.71 2.56 -11.08
C PRO A 81 -11.50 1.42 -10.42
N ILE A 82 -10.97 0.19 -10.45
CA ILE A 82 -11.63 -0.98 -9.86
C ILE A 82 -11.56 -0.91 -8.33
N SER A 83 -10.44 -0.46 -7.76
CA SER A 83 -10.27 -0.29 -6.30
C SER A 83 -11.34 0.62 -5.68
N VAL A 84 -11.74 1.68 -6.39
CA VAL A 84 -12.81 2.59 -5.96
C VAL A 84 -14.17 1.89 -5.95
N LYS A 85 -14.45 1.07 -6.97
CA LYS A 85 -15.74 0.37 -7.10
C LYS A 85 -15.94 -0.70 -6.02
N VAL A 86 -14.86 -1.35 -5.59
CA VAL A 86 -14.91 -2.36 -4.53
C VAL A 86 -14.85 -1.76 -3.11
N GLY A 87 -14.81 -0.42 -2.98
CA GLY A 87 -14.78 0.24 -1.68
C GLY A 87 -13.41 0.19 -0.98
N PHE A 88 -12.34 -0.13 -1.71
CA PHE A 88 -10.97 -0.14 -1.21
C PHE A 88 -10.08 0.81 -2.04
N PRO A 89 -10.33 2.13 -1.99
CA PRO A 89 -9.72 3.08 -2.92
C PRO A 89 -8.21 3.21 -2.72
N VAL A 90 -7.43 2.89 -3.75
CA VAL A 90 -5.98 3.04 -3.81
C VAL A 90 -5.58 4.15 -4.79
N LEU A 91 -4.66 5.00 -4.37
CA LEU A 91 -4.00 6.01 -5.21
C LEU A 91 -2.71 5.43 -5.78
N GLY A 92 -2.50 5.56 -7.08
CA GLY A 92 -1.25 5.28 -7.77
C GLY A 92 -0.58 6.57 -8.27
N LEU A 93 0.73 6.71 -8.06
CA LEU A 93 1.54 7.77 -8.68
C LEU A 93 2.70 7.15 -9.47
N SER A 94 2.64 7.27 -10.79
CA SER A 94 3.71 6.92 -11.72
C SER A 94 4.84 7.94 -11.64
N VAL A 95 6.08 7.50 -11.49
CA VAL A 95 7.26 8.36 -11.53
C VAL A 95 8.21 8.02 -12.66
N LYS A 96 8.93 9.03 -13.15
CA LYS A 96 10.09 8.78 -14.01
C LYS A 96 11.25 8.28 -13.15
N GLN A 97 12.02 7.32 -13.66
CA GLN A 97 13.23 6.86 -13.00
C GLN A 97 14.19 8.05 -12.79
N GLY A 98 14.60 8.31 -11.55
CA GLY A 98 15.46 9.46 -11.19
C GLY A 98 14.71 10.73 -10.75
N ASP A 99 13.38 10.73 -10.73
CA ASP A 99 12.59 11.87 -10.24
C ASP A 99 12.65 11.97 -8.70
N SER A 100 13.30 13.03 -8.21
CA SER A 100 13.54 13.29 -6.78
C SER A 100 12.35 13.95 -6.06
N ARG A 101 11.22 14.15 -6.75
CA ARG A 101 10.03 14.81 -6.19
C ARG A 101 9.20 13.95 -5.24
N ILE A 102 9.50 12.65 -5.15
CA ILE A 102 8.93 11.78 -4.12
C ILE A 102 9.98 11.53 -3.04
N ARG A 103 9.68 11.95 -1.81
CA ARG A 103 10.55 11.74 -0.64
C ARG A 103 10.33 10.36 -0.05
N VAL A 104 10.44 9.35 -0.92
CA VAL A 104 10.36 7.96 -0.54
C VAL A 104 11.70 7.57 0.08
N ALA A 105 11.69 7.29 1.39
CA ALA A 105 12.82 6.71 2.09
C ALA A 105 12.92 5.20 1.75
N THR A 106 13.20 4.86 0.49
CA THR A 106 13.58 3.49 0.12
C THR A 106 15.05 3.30 0.43
N ARG A 107 15.40 2.36 1.31
CA ARG A 107 16.69 1.68 1.19
C ARG A 107 16.64 0.95 -0.16
N ARG A 108 17.36 1.47 -1.16
CA ARG A 108 17.59 0.75 -2.42
C ARG A 108 18.29 -0.56 -2.09
N VAL A 109 17.78 -1.66 -2.61
CA VAL A 109 18.58 -2.85 -2.87
C VAL A 109 19.10 -2.68 -4.29
N ASP A 110 20.41 -2.78 -4.48
CA ASP A 110 21.04 -2.65 -5.79
C ASP A 110 20.55 -3.79 -6.69
N ALA A 111 19.62 -3.48 -7.59
CA ALA A 111 19.14 -4.44 -8.57
C ALA A 111 20.19 -4.59 -9.67
N ALA A 112 20.88 -5.72 -9.66
CA ALA A 112 21.75 -6.16 -10.74
C ALA A 112 20.94 -6.18 -12.05
N THR A 113 21.49 -5.51 -13.07
CA THR A 113 20.98 -5.49 -14.43
C THR A 113 20.97 -6.90 -15.00
N ASN A 114 19.78 -7.45 -15.23
CA ASN A 114 19.46 -8.29 -16.39
C ASN A 114 18.00 -8.75 -16.30
N ALA A 115 17.13 -8.12 -17.07
CA ALA A 115 15.82 -8.68 -17.38
C ALA A 115 15.61 -8.60 -18.88
N LYS A 116 15.67 -9.76 -19.54
CA LYS A 116 15.12 -9.92 -20.88
C LYS A 116 13.63 -9.55 -20.78
N GLN A 117 13.21 -8.58 -21.58
CA GLN A 117 11.81 -8.24 -21.78
C GLN A 117 11.12 -9.41 -22.50
N ASP A 118 10.59 -10.36 -21.73
CA ASP A 118 9.65 -11.34 -22.27
C ASP A 118 8.29 -10.67 -22.46
N ALA A 119 7.80 -10.76 -23.69
CA ALA A 119 6.63 -10.05 -24.24
C ALA A 119 5.27 -10.52 -23.68
N MET A 120 5.22 -11.09 -22.48
CA MET A 120 3.98 -11.57 -21.85
C MET A 120 3.95 -11.36 -20.33
N THR A 121 4.67 -10.37 -19.82
CA THR A 121 4.50 -9.93 -18.43
C THR A 121 3.43 -8.85 -18.40
N TYR A 122 2.26 -9.16 -17.86
CA TYR A 122 1.28 -8.14 -17.52
C TYR A 122 1.92 -7.17 -16.53
N SER A 123 2.03 -5.91 -16.92
CA SER A 123 2.54 -4.85 -16.04
C SER A 123 1.55 -4.66 -14.90
N ILE A 124 1.95 -5.02 -13.67
CA ILE A 124 1.20 -4.76 -12.43
C ILE A 124 0.64 -3.32 -12.45
N LEU A 125 1.43 -2.38 -12.95
CA LEU A 125 1.08 -0.96 -13.02
C LEU A 125 -0.06 -0.66 -13.99
N ALA A 126 -0.05 -1.30 -15.16
CA ALA A 126 -1.11 -1.15 -16.16
C ALA A 126 -2.43 -1.77 -15.67
N GLU A 127 -2.36 -2.93 -15.03
CA GLU A 127 -3.52 -3.66 -14.51
C GLU A 127 -4.14 -2.96 -13.30
N MET A 128 -3.32 -2.55 -12.32
CA MET A 128 -3.78 -1.78 -11.17
C MET A 128 -4.56 -0.52 -11.57
N MET A 129 -4.26 0.03 -12.74
CA MET A 129 -4.89 1.24 -13.28
C MET A 129 -5.84 0.94 -14.45
N ALA A 130 -6.30 -0.31 -14.60
CA ALA A 130 -7.26 -0.73 -15.60
C ALA A 130 -8.66 -0.19 -15.31
N ARG A 131 -9.36 0.16 -16.39
CA ARG A 131 -10.78 0.51 -16.35
C ARG A 131 -11.61 -0.76 -16.47
N PRO A 132 -12.67 -0.90 -15.68
CA PRO A 132 -13.52 -2.10 -15.73
C PRO A 132 -14.32 -2.23 -17.03
N GLN A 133 -14.54 -1.14 -17.78
CA GLN A 133 -15.38 -1.17 -18.98
C GLN A 133 -14.69 -1.77 -20.20
N ASP A 134 -13.37 -1.59 -20.30
CA ASP A 134 -12.62 -1.95 -21.51
C ASP A 134 -11.28 -2.63 -21.22
N SER A 135 -11.01 -2.94 -19.95
CA SER A 135 -9.74 -3.52 -19.47
C SER A 135 -8.50 -2.71 -19.88
N LYS A 136 -8.67 -1.45 -20.31
CA LYS A 136 -7.55 -0.58 -20.70
C LYS A 136 -7.09 0.21 -19.48
N SER A 137 -5.77 0.25 -19.30
CA SER A 137 -5.15 1.12 -18.30
C SER A 137 -5.43 2.59 -18.58
N LEU A 138 -5.38 3.42 -17.54
CA LEU A 138 -5.31 4.88 -17.68
C LEU A 138 -4.11 5.28 -18.56
N LYS A 139 -4.23 6.42 -19.25
CA LYS A 139 -3.18 6.95 -20.15
C LYS A 139 -1.87 7.13 -19.37
N GLY A 140 -0.76 6.72 -19.97
CA GLY A 140 0.58 6.81 -19.38
C GLY A 140 1.02 5.54 -18.65
N TRP A 141 0.09 4.78 -18.06
CA TRP A 141 0.42 3.64 -17.20
C TRP A 141 0.99 2.42 -17.93
N ARG A 142 0.70 2.23 -19.24
CA ARG A 142 1.32 1.17 -20.05
C ARG A 142 2.82 1.34 -20.28
N LYS A 143 3.34 2.56 -20.07
CA LYS A 143 4.76 2.91 -20.30
C LYS A 143 5.50 3.19 -19.00
N THR A 144 4.82 3.07 -17.87
CA THR A 144 5.40 3.32 -16.57
C THR A 144 6.20 2.11 -16.13
N THR A 145 7.43 2.33 -15.66
CA THR A 145 8.27 1.27 -15.08
C THR A 145 8.41 1.40 -13.57
N LYS A 146 7.93 2.50 -12.96
CA LYS A 146 7.98 2.71 -11.52
C LYS A 146 6.75 3.46 -11.01
N ALA A 147 6.12 2.96 -9.95
CA ALA A 147 5.02 3.65 -9.31
C ALA A 147 4.94 3.38 -7.81
N TYR A 148 4.21 4.26 -7.14
CA TYR A 148 3.87 4.15 -5.72
C TYR A 148 2.37 3.99 -5.54
N PHE A 149 1.95 3.17 -4.59
CA PHE A 149 0.55 2.97 -4.24
C PHE A 149 0.29 3.21 -2.75
N VAL A 150 -0.82 3.87 -2.42
CA VAL A 150 -1.28 4.11 -1.03
C VAL A 150 -2.79 4.01 -0.94
N ARG A 151 -3.34 3.67 0.24
CA ARG A 151 -4.77 3.80 0.47
C ARG A 151 -5.17 5.26 0.52
N ARG A 152 -6.31 5.60 -0.09
CA ARG A 152 -6.84 6.97 -0.13
C ARG A 152 -7.20 7.52 1.25
N ASP A 153 -7.65 6.66 2.15
CA ASP A 153 -7.99 6.98 3.54
C ASP A 153 -6.77 7.19 4.45
N ARG A 154 -5.56 6.97 3.92
CA ARG A 154 -4.27 7.07 4.62
C ARG A 154 -4.06 6.02 5.70
N GLN A 155 -4.83 4.93 5.71
CA GLN A 155 -4.38 3.76 6.43
C GLN A 155 -3.25 3.07 5.69
N ASP A 156 -2.55 2.20 6.39
CA ASP A 156 -1.45 1.43 5.82
C ASP A 156 -1.97 0.48 4.73
N LEU A 157 -1.22 0.44 3.63
CA LEU A 157 -1.35 -0.54 2.57
C LEU A 157 -0.17 -1.51 2.66
N ASN A 158 -0.43 -2.75 3.05
CA ASN A 158 0.60 -3.79 3.06
C ASN A 158 0.63 -4.60 1.75
N VAL A 159 1.68 -5.41 1.56
CA VAL A 159 1.89 -6.17 0.32
C VAL A 159 0.77 -7.19 0.09
N ALA A 160 0.30 -7.88 1.13
CA ALA A 160 -0.80 -8.84 1.01
C ALA A 160 -2.13 -8.17 0.60
N GLN A 161 -2.44 -7.00 1.14
CA GLN A 161 -3.61 -6.21 0.73
C GLN A 161 -3.50 -5.76 -0.73
N PHE A 162 -2.31 -5.29 -1.12
CA PHE A 162 -2.04 -4.88 -2.50
C PHE A 162 -2.13 -6.05 -3.48
N GLU A 163 -1.53 -7.20 -3.15
CA GLU A 163 -1.56 -8.43 -3.95
C GLU A 163 -2.98 -8.97 -4.11
N CYS A 164 -3.76 -8.97 -3.02
CA CYS A 164 -5.15 -9.42 -3.06
C CYS A 164 -6.00 -8.52 -3.96
N LEU A 165 -5.84 -7.18 -3.83
CA LEU A 165 -6.51 -6.22 -4.71
C LEU A 165 -6.08 -6.40 -6.17
N TRP A 166 -4.78 -6.48 -6.43
CA TRP A 166 -4.26 -6.64 -7.80
C TRP A 166 -4.78 -7.92 -8.44
N THR A 167 -4.82 -9.03 -7.70
CA THR A 167 -5.32 -10.31 -8.23
C THR A 167 -6.81 -10.26 -8.52
N TYR A 168 -7.60 -9.65 -7.63
CA TYR A 168 -9.00 -9.41 -7.91
C TYR A 168 -9.17 -8.59 -9.19
N ILE A 169 -8.35 -7.54 -9.38
CA ILE A 169 -8.35 -6.73 -10.59
C ILE A 169 -8.02 -7.59 -11.82
N CYS A 170 -7.00 -8.45 -11.78
CA CYS A 170 -6.67 -9.37 -12.86
C CYS A 170 -7.86 -10.28 -13.20
N ASN A 171 -8.55 -10.82 -12.19
CA ASN A 171 -9.73 -11.66 -12.38
C ASN A 171 -10.91 -10.88 -12.99
N VAL A 172 -11.07 -9.59 -12.66
CA VAL A 172 -12.09 -8.72 -13.27
C VAL A 172 -11.79 -8.46 -14.74
N ILE A 173 -10.55 -8.10 -15.08
CA ILE A 173 -10.19 -7.68 -16.43
C ILE A 173 -9.92 -8.85 -17.38
N ASN A 174 -9.58 -10.02 -16.83
CA ASN A 174 -9.26 -11.27 -17.51
C ASN A 174 -9.88 -12.48 -16.76
N PRO A 175 -11.22 -12.67 -16.76
CA PRO A 175 -11.92 -13.69 -15.94
C PRO A 175 -11.66 -15.15 -16.35
N GLY A 176 -10.85 -15.40 -17.37
CA GLY A 176 -10.59 -16.72 -17.93
C GLY A 176 -11.60 -17.13 -19.02
N PRO A 177 -11.31 -18.18 -19.79
CA PRO A 177 -12.12 -18.58 -20.94
C PRO A 177 -13.51 -19.07 -20.49
N GLY A 178 -14.58 -18.46 -21.02
CA GLY A 178 -15.96 -18.88 -20.78
C GLY A 178 -16.57 -18.45 -19.44
N ALA A 179 -15.81 -17.78 -18.58
CA ALA A 179 -16.35 -17.19 -17.36
C ALA A 179 -16.95 -15.79 -17.64
N PRO A 180 -18.13 -15.46 -17.11
CA PRO A 180 -18.60 -14.09 -17.13
C PRO A 180 -17.65 -13.21 -16.29
N PRO A 181 -17.43 -11.93 -16.66
CA PRO A 181 -16.72 -11.01 -15.80
C PRO A 181 -17.39 -10.97 -14.43
N PRO A 182 -16.63 -11.06 -13.32
CA PRO A 182 -17.22 -10.96 -12.00
C PRO A 182 -17.91 -9.61 -11.81
N SER A 183 -19.01 -9.59 -11.06
CA SER A 183 -19.56 -8.34 -10.58
C SER A 183 -18.50 -7.58 -9.76
N ILE A 184 -18.52 -6.25 -9.90
CA ILE A 184 -17.57 -5.37 -9.24
C ILE A 184 -18.29 -4.66 -8.11
N SER A 185 -18.35 -5.33 -6.96
CA SER A 185 -18.93 -4.80 -5.73
C SER A 185 -17.98 -5.00 -4.54
N SER A 186 -18.27 -4.30 -3.45
CA SER A 186 -17.55 -4.48 -2.19
C SER A 186 -17.72 -5.86 -1.58
N ASP A 187 -18.86 -6.52 -1.83
CA ASP A 187 -19.13 -7.86 -1.29
C ASP A 187 -18.39 -8.93 -2.10
N ASP A 188 -18.38 -8.83 -3.43
CA ASP A 188 -17.60 -9.73 -4.30
C ASP A 188 -16.10 -9.67 -3.98
N PHE A 189 -15.59 -8.46 -3.75
CA PHE A 189 -14.19 -8.29 -3.36
C PHE A 189 -13.90 -8.89 -1.99
N ARG A 190 -14.81 -8.73 -1.03
CA ARG A 190 -14.68 -9.31 0.31
C ARG A 190 -14.66 -10.84 0.25
N ASP A 191 -15.59 -11.44 -0.48
CA ASP A 191 -15.67 -12.89 -0.65
C ASP A 191 -14.41 -13.43 -1.34
N PHE A 192 -13.89 -12.70 -2.33
CA PHE A 192 -12.62 -13.02 -2.97
C PHE A 192 -11.45 -12.95 -1.98
N CYS A 193 -11.38 -11.92 -1.13
CA CYS A 193 -10.34 -11.81 -0.10
C CYS A 193 -10.37 -13.00 0.87
N GLU A 194 -11.55 -13.42 1.31
CA GLU A 194 -11.71 -14.59 2.19
C GLU A 194 -11.31 -15.88 1.48
N TRP A 195 -11.65 -16.04 0.20
CA TRP A 195 -11.20 -17.18 -0.60
C TRP A 195 -9.67 -17.21 -0.75
N VAL A 196 -9.03 -16.07 -1.07
CA VAL A 196 -7.56 -15.97 -1.16
C VAL A 196 -6.91 -16.28 0.20
N LYS A 197 -7.46 -15.76 1.29
CA LYS A 197 -6.97 -16.04 2.65
C LYS A 197 -7.03 -17.53 2.98
N SER A 198 -8.18 -18.18 2.73
CA SER A 198 -8.36 -19.61 2.96
C SER A 198 -7.44 -20.48 2.09
N SER A 199 -7.27 -20.13 0.82
CA SER A 199 -6.41 -20.87 -0.12
C SER A 199 -4.92 -20.75 0.27
N ASN A 200 -4.48 -19.56 0.68
CA ASN A 200 -3.12 -19.34 1.19
C ASN A 200 -2.85 -20.13 2.47
N LEU A 201 -3.81 -20.17 3.39
CA LEU A 201 -3.73 -20.94 4.64
C LEU A 201 -3.55 -22.44 4.36
N GLN A 202 -4.21 -22.96 3.32
CA GLN A 202 -4.12 -24.38 2.95
C GLN A 202 -2.82 -24.73 2.22
N LEU A 203 -2.30 -23.84 1.37
CA LEU A 203 -1.12 -24.12 0.53
C LEU A 203 0.22 -23.82 1.22
N GLY A 204 0.24 -23.05 2.31
CA GLY A 204 1.47 -22.69 3.04
C GLY A 204 2.42 -21.76 2.27
N VAL A 205 2.03 -21.33 1.06
CA VAL A 205 2.72 -20.39 0.19
C VAL A 205 1.71 -19.37 -0.35
N GLY A 206 2.19 -18.16 -0.64
CA GLY A 206 1.42 -17.13 -1.34
C GLY A 206 0.88 -17.68 -2.66
N VAL A 207 -0.44 -17.68 -2.88
CA VAL A 207 -1.13 -18.16 -4.11
C VAL A 207 -0.54 -17.53 -5.38
N ILE A 208 0.16 -16.39 -5.24
CA ILE A 208 0.45 -15.43 -6.33
C ILE A 208 1.87 -14.83 -6.22
N GLY A 209 2.58 -15.10 -5.12
CA GLY A 209 4.03 -14.90 -4.99
C GLY A 209 4.54 -13.50 -4.63
N LEU A 210 3.68 -12.52 -4.29
CA LEU A 210 4.15 -11.19 -3.83
C LEU A 210 4.37 -11.12 -2.31
N ALA A 211 3.41 -11.57 -1.51
CA ALA A 211 3.45 -11.50 -0.05
C ALA A 211 3.83 -12.83 0.59
N LYS A 212 4.46 -12.74 1.76
CA LYS A 212 4.77 -13.93 2.57
C LYS A 212 3.49 -14.46 3.20
N TYR A 213 3.43 -15.77 3.43
CA TYR A 213 2.33 -16.44 4.14
C TYR A 213 1.89 -15.71 5.43
N THR A 214 2.85 -15.23 6.23
CA THR A 214 2.61 -14.50 7.49
C THR A 214 1.91 -13.14 7.33
N GLU A 215 1.93 -12.56 6.13
CA GLU A 215 1.22 -11.30 5.84
C GLU A 215 -0.26 -11.58 5.56
N PHE A 216 -0.60 -12.76 5.02
CA PHE A 216 -1.98 -13.19 4.78
C PHE A 216 -2.69 -13.64 6.07
N THR A 217 -1.98 -14.24 7.02
CA THR A 217 -2.56 -14.63 8.31
C THR A 217 -3.08 -13.44 9.11
N ASN A 218 -2.44 -12.28 8.96
CA ASN A 218 -2.81 -11.02 9.60
C ASN A 218 -3.61 -10.09 8.67
N LEU A 219 -4.11 -10.60 7.54
CA LEU A 219 -4.84 -9.80 6.57
C LEU A 219 -6.20 -9.40 7.14
N SER A 220 -6.30 -8.13 7.53
CA SER A 220 -7.56 -7.42 7.76
C SER A 220 -7.98 -6.72 6.46
N LEU A 221 -9.01 -7.25 5.83
CA LEU A 221 -9.66 -6.69 4.64
C LEU A 221 -11.19 -6.85 4.75
N PRO A 222 -12.00 -5.99 4.12
CA PRO A 222 -11.80 -4.57 3.81
C PRO A 222 -12.36 -3.60 4.88
N PHE A 223 -12.92 -4.09 6.01
CA PHE A 223 -13.83 -3.29 6.85
C PHE A 223 -13.58 -3.33 8.38
N SER A 224 -12.35 -3.57 8.83
CA SER A 224 -12.00 -3.37 10.26
C SER A 224 -11.45 -1.97 10.52
#